data_AF-A0A2T3NTH6-F1
#
_entry.id   AF-A0A2T3NTH6-F1
#
_cell.length_a   1.000
_cell.length_b   1.000
_cell.length_c   1.000
_cell.angle_alpha   90.00
_cell.angle_beta   90.00
_cell.angle_gamma   90.00
#
_symmetry.space_group_name_H-M   'P 1'
#
loop_
_entity.id
_entity.type
_entity.pdbx_description
1 polymer ?
#
loop_
_entity_poly.entity_id
_entity_poly.type
_entity_poly.pdbx_seq_one_letter_code
_entity_poly.pdbx_strand_id
1 'polypeptide(L)'
;MKKLEQIDQQLEWVLAASDDVDSVQLQQLLEQRELVLQQLMAEPDKLEKQRWQQAIERTSGILERIRQHRERSAAQVQRLQHGQRSMQVYNKFR
;
A
#
# COMPACT_ATOMS: atom_id res chain seq x y z
N MET A 1 -12.58 13.20 10.02
CA MET A 1 -13.08 11.84 9.68
C MET A 1 -13.46 11.65 8.22
N LYS A 2 -14.44 12.38 7.64
CA LYS A 2 -14.85 12.16 6.22
C LYS A 2 -13.69 12.17 5.20
N LYS A 3 -12.74 13.11 5.34
CA LYS A 3 -11.57 13.17 4.46
C LYS A 3 -10.65 11.95 4.61
N LEU A 4 -10.45 11.47 5.84
CA LEU A 4 -9.70 10.24 6.11
C LEU A 4 -10.39 9.03 5.44
N GLU A 5 -11.72 8.96 5.54
CA GLU A 5 -12.52 7.92 4.89
C GLU A 5 -12.36 7.91 3.36
N GLN A 6 -12.39 9.08 2.74
CA GLN A 6 -12.17 9.20 1.30
C GLN A 6 -10.77 8.75 0.88
N ILE A 7 -9.73 9.14 1.62
CA ILE A 7 -8.35 8.74 1.33
C ILE A 7 -8.19 7.24 1.51
N ASP A 8 -8.73 6.66 2.59
CA ASP A 8 -8.69 5.22 2.83
C ASP A 8 -9.37 4.44 1.71
N GLN A 9 -10.51 4.91 1.21
CA GLN A 9 -11.19 4.30 0.06
C GLN A 9 -10.31 4.38 -1.20
N GLN A 10 -9.69 5.53 -1.47
CA GLN A 10 -8.78 5.69 -2.62
C GLN A 10 -7.57 4.76 -2.51
N LEU A 11 -7.01 4.60 -1.31
CA LEU A 11 -5.94 3.64 -1.04
C LEU A 11 -6.40 2.21 -1.33
N GLU A 12 -7.60 1.82 -0.89
CA GLU A 12 -8.16 0.50 -1.21
C GLU A 12 -8.31 0.27 -2.72
N TRP A 13 -8.76 1.29 -3.47
CA TRP A 13 -8.88 1.22 -4.94
C TRP A 13 -7.53 1.04 -5.61
N VAL A 14 -6.53 1.85 -5.24
CA VAL A 14 -5.17 1.75 -5.77
C VAL A 14 -4.59 0.37 -5.48
N LEU A 15 -4.76 -0.12 -4.25
CA LEU A 15 -4.24 -1.42 -3.82
C LEU A 15 -5.06 -2.63 -4.29
N ALA A 16 -6.23 -2.42 -4.91
CA ALA A 16 -7.03 -3.49 -5.50
C ALA A 16 -6.58 -3.86 -6.92
N ALA A 17 -5.73 -3.04 -7.57
CA ALA A 17 -5.18 -3.35 -8.88
C ALA A 17 -4.39 -4.68 -8.84
N SER A 18 -4.61 -5.54 -9.84
CA SER A 18 -4.03 -6.89 -9.90
C SER A 18 -2.56 -6.93 -10.31
N ASP A 19 -2.11 -5.91 -11.04
CA ASP A 19 -0.85 -5.93 -11.78
C ASP A 19 0.21 -5.08 -11.07
N ASP A 20 0.31 -3.81 -11.47
CA ASP A 20 1.22 -2.84 -10.88
C ASP A 20 0.42 -1.79 -10.10
N VAL A 21 0.89 -1.51 -8.88
CA VAL A 21 0.37 -0.37 -8.12
C VAL A 21 1.15 0.87 -8.52
N ASP A 22 0.42 1.92 -8.85
CA ASP A 22 0.99 3.24 -9.04
C ASP A 22 1.61 3.72 -7.72
N SER A 23 2.93 3.59 -7.62
CA SER A 23 3.69 3.92 -6.43
C SER A 23 3.71 5.41 -6.12
N VAL A 24 3.60 6.26 -7.15
CA VAL A 24 3.54 7.71 -7.01
C VAL A 24 2.19 8.09 -6.41
N GLN A 25 1.10 7.57 -6.97
CA GLN A 25 -0.23 7.81 -6.44
C GLN A 25 -0.39 7.25 -5.01
N LEU A 26 0.12 6.04 -4.76
CA LEU A 26 0.11 5.43 -3.42
C LEU A 26 0.84 6.32 -2.40
N GLN A 27 2.04 6.80 -2.74
CA GLN A 27 2.82 7.67 -1.85
C GLN A 27 2.06 8.97 -1.55
N GLN A 28 1.53 9.64 -2.58
CA GLN A 28 0.76 10.89 -2.41
C GLN A 28 -0.45 10.70 -1.49
N LEU A 29 -1.18 9.59 -1.63
CA LEU A 29 -2.32 9.29 -0.78
C LEU A 29 -1.90 9.01 0.67
N LEU A 30 -0.78 8.32 0.89
CA LEU A 30 -0.24 8.06 2.23
C LEU A 30 0.21 9.35 2.92
N GLU A 31 0.86 10.27 2.21
CA GLU A 31 1.26 11.58 2.74
C GLU A 31 0.03 12.44 3.09
N GLN A 32 -0.98 12.47 2.22
CA GLN A 32 -2.24 13.15 2.51
C GLN A 32 -2.95 12.55 3.73
N ARG A 33 -2.92 11.22 3.86
CA ARG A 33 -3.49 10.50 4.99
C ARG A 33 -2.81 10.89 6.29
N GLU A 34 -1.48 10.94 6.30
CA GLU A 34 -0.70 11.32 7.47
C GLU A 34 -1.06 12.73 7.94
N LEU A 35 -1.12 13.70 7.03
CA LEU A 35 -1.50 15.08 7.35
C LEU A 35 -2.90 15.16 7.98
N VAL A 36 -3.87 14.41 7.43
CA VAL A 36 -5.22 14.36 8.00
C VAL A 36 -5.23 13.71 9.38
N LEU A 37 -4.43 12.67 9.61
CA LEU A 37 -4.31 12.04 10.93
C LEU A 37 -3.70 12.99 11.95
N GLN A 38 -2.64 13.72 11.59
CA GLN A 38 -2.02 14.72 12.46
C GLN A 38 -3.04 15.81 12.87
N GLN A 39 -3.85 16.29 11.93
CA GLN A 39 -4.93 17.25 12.23
C GLN A 39 -5.98 16.68 13.18
N LEU A 40 -6.39 15.42 12.98
CA LEU A 40 -7.37 14.75 13.84
C LEU A 40 -6.82 14.50 15.25
N MET A 41 -5.55 14.15 15.37
CA MET A 41 -4.87 13.93 16.64
C MET A 41 -4.64 15.22 17.43
N ALA A 42 -4.62 16.37 16.78
CA ALA A 42 -4.52 17.67 17.46
C ALA A 42 -5.82 18.05 18.21
N GLU A 43 -6.95 17.45 17.86
CA GLU A 43 -8.26 17.72 18.47
C GLU A 43 -8.99 16.41 18.86
N PRO A 44 -8.41 15.59 19.76
CA PRO A 44 -8.89 14.24 20.05
C PRO A 44 -10.30 14.22 20.66
N ASP A 45 -10.69 15.27 21.39
CA ASP A 45 -12.02 15.38 22.00
C ASP A 45 -13.16 15.47 20.97
N LYS A 46 -12.84 15.84 19.73
CA LYS A 46 -13.81 15.89 18.62
C LYS A 46 -13.92 14.54 17.88
N LEU A 47 -13.14 13.54 18.27
CA LEU A 47 -13.16 12.22 17.64
C LEU A 47 -14.21 11.33 18.28
N GLU A 48 -15.19 10.95 17.47
CA GLU A 48 -16.14 9.92 17.85
C GLU A 48 -15.44 8.55 17.93
N LYS A 49 -15.47 7.93 19.11
CA LYS A 49 -14.76 6.67 19.41
C LYS A 49 -15.04 5.57 18.39
N GLN A 50 -16.31 5.40 17.99
CA GLN A 50 -16.70 4.36 17.03
C GLN A 50 -16.08 4.60 15.65
N ARG A 51 -16.10 5.83 15.15
CA ARG A 51 -15.52 6.18 13.85
C ARG A 51 -14.01 6.08 13.85
N TRP A 52 -13.38 6.41 14.98
CA TRP A 52 -11.94 6.22 15.15
C TRP A 52 -11.56 4.73 15.12
N GLN A 53 -12.32 3.88 15.81
CA GLN A 53 -12.12 2.44 15.77
C GLN A 53 -12.24 1.87 14.34
N GLN A 54 -13.25 2.31 13.58
CA GLN A 54 -13.39 1.94 12.16
C GLN A 54 -12.22 2.42 11.30
N ALA A 55 -11.59 3.56 11.63
CA ALA A 55 -10.39 4.01 10.93
C ALA A 55 -9.19 3.13 11.24
N ILE A 56 -9.06 2.64 12.48
CA ILE A 56 -8.02 1.67 12.85
C ILE A 56 -8.20 0.36 12.07
N GLU A 57 -9.41 -0.17 12.00
CA GLU A 57 -9.71 -1.40 11.26
C GLU A 57 -9.37 -1.28 9.77
N ARG A 58 -9.77 -0.16 9.14
CA ARG A 58 -9.40 0.14 7.74
C ARG A 58 -7.88 0.27 7.55
N THR A 59 -7.19 0.87 8.52
CA THR A 59 -5.72 0.97 8.51
C THR A 59 -5.08 -0.43 8.47
N SER A 60 -5.55 -1.35 9.31
CA SER A 60 -5.05 -2.72 9.33
C SER A 60 -5.25 -3.42 7.98
N GLY A 61 -6.42 -3.23 7.35
CA GLY A 61 -6.70 -3.77 6.02
C GLY A 61 -5.79 -3.19 4.92
N ILE A 62 -5.54 -1.89 4.94
CA ILE A 62 -4.63 -1.22 4.01
C ILE A 62 -3.20 -1.75 4.16
N LEU A 63 -2.71 -1.87 5.40
CA LEU A 63 -1.36 -2.40 5.68
C LEU A 63 -1.17 -3.82 5.18
N GLU A 64 -2.17 -4.68 5.38
CA GLU A 64 -2.15 -6.05 4.89
C GLU A 64 -2.08 -6.11 3.36
N ARG A 65 -2.85 -5.28 2.65
CA ARG A 65 -2.77 -5.20 1.18
C ARG A 65 -1.41 -4.71 0.68
N ILE A 66 -0.85 -3.67 1.31
CA ILE A 66 0.50 -3.17 0.98
C ILE A 66 1.53 -4.29 1.15
N ARG A 67 1.43 -5.05 2.25
CA ARG A 67 2.32 -6.18 2.51
C ARG A 67 2.20 -7.26 1.44
N GLN A 68 0.99 -7.67 1.10
CA GLN A 68 0.75 -8.69 0.07
C GLN A 68 1.33 -8.26 -1.27
N HIS A 69 1.20 -6.97 -1.63
CA HIS A 69 1.75 -6.48 -2.87
C HIS A 69 3.28 -6.53 -2.87
N ARG A 70 3.91 -6.06 -1.79
CA ARG A 70 5.37 -6.17 -1.61
C ARG A 70 5.86 -7.61 -1.77
N GLU A 71 5.16 -8.57 -1.18
CA GLU A 71 5.51 -10.00 -1.29
C GLU A 71 5.40 -10.50 -2.74
N ARG A 72 4.36 -10.12 -3.49
CA ARG A 72 4.22 -10.45 -4.92
C ARG A 72 5.32 -9.84 -5.77
N SER A 73 5.63 -8.56 -5.57
CA SER A 73 6.72 -7.89 -6.30
C SER A 73 8.07 -8.56 -6.02
N ALA A 74 8.35 -8.90 -4.77
CA ALA A 74 9.57 -9.61 -4.39
C ALA A 74 9.68 -10.98 -5.09
N ALA A 75 8.59 -11.75 -5.13
CA ALA A 75 8.54 -13.03 -5.83
C ALA A 75 8.74 -12.88 -7.35
N GLN A 76 8.23 -11.80 -7.97
CA GLN A 76 8.46 -11.50 -9.38
C GLN A 76 9.92 -11.16 -9.66
N VAL A 77 10.56 -10.34 -8.83
CA VAL A 77 11.99 -10.01 -8.95
C VAL A 77 12.85 -11.27 -8.84
N GLN A 78 12.55 -12.16 -7.88
CA GLN A 78 13.26 -13.44 -7.76
C GLN A 78 13.15 -14.29 -9.03
N ARG A 79 11.94 -14.42 -9.60
CA ARG A 79 11.73 -15.16 -10.86
C ARG A 79 12.55 -14.57 -12.03
N LEU A 80 12.59 -13.26 -12.16
CA LEU A 80 13.39 -12.58 -13.19
C LEU A 80 14.89 -12.84 -13.01
N GLN A 81 15.41 -12.73 -11.78
CA GLN A 81 16.80 -13.03 -11.47
C GLN A 81 17.17 -14.49 -11.78
N HIS A 82 16.27 -15.43 -11.48
CA HIS A 82 16.47 -16.83 -11.85
C HIS A 82 16.55 -17.02 -13.37
N GLY A 83 15.61 -16.43 -14.12
CA GLY A 83 15.64 -16.47 -15.59
C GLY A 83 16.93 -15.88 -16.18
N GLN A 84 17.40 -14.76 -15.61
CA GLN A 84 18.65 -14.13 -16.04
C GLN A 84 19.87 -15.04 -15.79
N ARG A 85 19.94 -15.71 -14.63
CA ARG A 85 21.01 -16.68 -14.33
C ARG A 85 20.96 -17.87 -15.29
N SER A 86 19.77 -18.41 -15.57
CA SER A 86 19.62 -19.50 -16.55
C SER A 86 20.12 -19.09 -17.94
N MET A 87 19.75 -17.89 -18.41
CA MET A 87 20.24 -17.33 -19.67
C MET A 87 21.77 -17.18 -19.70
N GLN A 88 22.37 -16.72 -18.61
CA GLN A 88 23.84 -16.63 -18.49
C GLN A 88 24.51 -18.00 -18.61
N VAL A 89 23.90 -19.06 -18.07
CA VAL A 89 24.42 -20.43 -18.21
C VAL A 89 24.34 -20.89 -19.66
N TYR A 90 23.20 -20.73 -20.32
CA TYR A 90 23.06 -21.11 -21.74
C TYR A 90 24.07 -20.39 -22.64
N ASN A 91 24.29 -19.10 -22.42
CA ASN A 91 25.26 -18.32 -23.19
C ASN A 91 26.72 -18.79 -23.03
N LYS A 92 27.07 -19.55 -21.98
CA LYS A 92 28.42 -20.13 -21.84
C LYS A 92 28.67 -21.32 -22.77
N PHE A 93 27.61 -21.91 -23.33
CA PHE A 93 27.66 -23.08 -24.22
C PHE A 93 27.31 -22.72 -25.66
N ARG A 94 27.21 -21.43 -25.98
CA ARG A 94 27.06 -20.89 -27.33
C ARG A 94 28.41 -20.36 -27.81
#